data_AF-A0A1W6LBH3-F1
#
_entry.id   AF-A0A1W6LBH3-F1
#
_cell.length_a   1.000
_cell.length_b   1.000
_cell.length_c   1.000
_cell.angle_alpha   90.00
_cell.angle_beta   90.00
_cell.angle_gamma   90.00
#
_symmetry.space_group_name_H-M   'P 1'
#
loop_
_entity.id
_entity.type
_entity.pdbx_description
1 polymer ?
#
loop_
_entity_poly.entity_id
_entity_poly.type
_entity_poly.pdbx_seq_one_letter_code
_entity_poly.pdbx_strand_id
1 'polypeptide(L)'
;MRHSPFINWLARILLGLGLAAISIQVGLIFWRSWWQVGAVCAVVAVGGFALAVHAELRERRRRLLKRACGELSLPTQWSVKFDKRLPGGWTAPIAVMRDDGMRFVVDIQPFRSATWSSAPRKAGVAPWLVDAKDKPLRPDPVTALAKGGLAASAAPVLWLPRAEEAGTSRHPDTNLVVVSGSARDLKLWLQSARRVTANATPPMDTVSQEA
;
A
#
# COMPACT_ATOMS: atom_id res chain seq x y z
N MET A 1 -12.74 0.58 -28.47
CA MET A 1 -13.15 -0.60 -27.66
C MET A 1 -12.41 -0.55 -26.33
N ARG A 2 -13.10 -0.35 -25.19
CA ARG A 2 -12.45 -0.35 -23.87
C ARG A 2 -12.19 -1.81 -23.47
N HIS A 3 -10.94 -2.26 -23.52
CA HIS A 3 -10.58 -3.59 -22.99
C HIS A 3 -10.94 -3.65 -21.50
N SER A 4 -11.68 -4.67 -21.09
CA SER A 4 -12.03 -4.83 -19.68
C SER A 4 -10.75 -5.05 -18.86
N PRO A 5 -10.64 -4.45 -17.66
CA PRO A 5 -9.45 -4.60 -16.82
C PRO A 5 -9.18 -6.07 -16.45
N PHE A 6 -10.24 -6.89 -16.41
CA PHE A 6 -10.16 -8.33 -16.20
C PHE A 6 -9.48 -9.05 -17.37
N ILE A 7 -9.86 -8.76 -18.62
CA ILE A 7 -9.25 -9.38 -19.81
C ILE A 7 -7.77 -9.04 -19.88
N ASN A 8 -7.39 -7.80 -19.60
CA ASN A 8 -5.98 -7.38 -19.60
C ASN A 8 -5.17 -8.07 -18.48
N TRP A 9 -5.75 -8.24 -17.29
CA TRP A 9 -5.12 -9.00 -16.20
C TRP A 9 -4.91 -10.47 -16.59
N LEU A 10 -5.96 -11.13 -17.10
CA LEU A 10 -5.92 -12.54 -17.49
C LEU A 10 -4.92 -12.78 -18.63
N ALA A 11 -4.91 -11.91 -19.64
CA ALA A 11 -3.97 -11.98 -20.75
C ALA A 11 -2.52 -11.90 -20.28
N ARG A 12 -2.20 -11.04 -19.30
CA ARG A 12 -0.84 -10.93 -18.73
C ARG A 12 -0.41 -12.18 -17.97
N ILE A 13 -1.33 -12.80 -17.23
CA ILE A 13 -1.05 -14.07 -16.53
C ILE A 13 -0.80 -15.17 -17.55
N LEU A 14 -1.68 -15.33 -18.53
CA LEU A 14 -1.55 -16.37 -19.56
C LEU A 14 -0.28 -16.18 -20.40
N LEU A 15 0.06 -14.93 -20.74
CA LEU A 15 1.30 -14.63 -21.47
C LEU A 15 2.54 -14.95 -20.62
N GLY A 16 2.55 -14.56 -19.35
CA GLY A 16 3.67 -14.88 -18.44
C GLY A 16 3.86 -16.38 -18.23
N LEU A 17 2.77 -17.12 -18.01
CA LEU A 17 2.79 -18.58 -17.85
C LEU A 17 3.13 -19.30 -19.15
N GLY A 18 2.58 -18.86 -20.27
CA GLY A 18 2.87 -19.44 -21.60
C GLY A 18 4.34 -19.27 -21.96
N LEU A 19 4.89 -18.06 -21.76
CA LEU A 19 6.31 -17.77 -21.98
C LEU A 19 7.20 -18.65 -21.08
N ALA A 20 6.81 -18.85 -19.82
CA ALA A 20 7.53 -19.74 -18.91
C ALA A 20 7.47 -21.21 -19.35
N ALA A 21 6.30 -21.71 -19.71
CA ALA A 21 6.11 -23.10 -20.13
C ALA A 21 6.90 -23.43 -21.41
N ILE A 22 6.83 -22.55 -22.42
CA ILE A 22 7.58 -22.72 -23.68
C ILE A 22 9.08 -22.70 -23.40
N SER A 23 9.55 -21.75 -22.60
CA SER A 23 10.98 -21.62 -22.28
C SER A 23 11.50 -22.83 -21.51
N ILE A 24 10.74 -23.36 -20.55
CA ILE A 24 11.12 -24.58 -19.81
C ILE A 24 11.20 -25.77 -20.76
N GLN A 25 10.22 -25.96 -21.65
CA GLN A 25 10.22 -27.06 -22.62
C GLN A 25 11.44 -27.00 -23.55
N VAL A 26 11.71 -25.84 -24.14
CA VAL A 26 12.89 -25.65 -24.99
C VAL A 26 14.18 -25.87 -24.19
N GLY A 27 14.24 -25.33 -22.97
CA GLY A 27 15.38 -25.52 -22.08
C GLY A 27 15.68 -26.99 -21.80
N LEU A 28 14.65 -27.80 -21.52
CA LEU A 28 14.79 -29.24 -21.26
C LEU A 28 15.27 -30.04 -22.48
N ILE A 29 14.79 -29.71 -23.68
CA ILE A 29 15.19 -30.37 -24.94
C ILE A 29 16.68 -30.12 -25.22
N PHE A 30 17.14 -28.88 -25.03
CA PHE A 30 18.50 -28.47 -25.39
C PHE A 30 19.50 -28.55 -24.23
N TRP A 31 19.07 -28.83 -23.00
CA TRP A 31 19.89 -28.82 -21.78
C TRP A 31 21.16 -29.67 -21.90
N ARG A 32 21.02 -30.84 -22.54
CA ARG A 32 22.08 -31.85 -22.60
C ARG A 32 23.11 -31.59 -23.70
N SER A 33 22.76 -30.78 -24.70
CA SER A 33 23.62 -30.49 -25.84
C SER A 33 24.23 -29.09 -25.74
N TRP A 34 23.42 -28.07 -25.40
CA TRP A 34 23.80 -26.66 -25.42
C TRP A 34 23.34 -25.98 -24.12
N TRP A 35 24.18 -26.09 -23.08
CA TRP A 35 23.85 -25.58 -21.74
C TRP A 35 23.54 -24.07 -21.72
N GLN A 36 24.15 -23.29 -22.63
CA GLN A 36 23.91 -21.85 -22.77
C GLN A 36 22.46 -21.53 -23.18
N VAL A 37 21.90 -22.32 -24.10
CA VAL A 37 20.50 -22.20 -24.53
C VAL A 37 19.57 -22.55 -23.37
N GLY A 38 19.92 -23.61 -22.62
CA GLY A 38 19.24 -23.97 -21.38
C GLY A 38 19.22 -22.84 -20.35
N ALA A 39 20.35 -22.17 -20.14
CA ALA A 39 20.48 -21.06 -19.20
C ALA A 39 19.64 -19.84 -19.62
N VAL A 40 19.67 -19.45 -20.91
CA VAL A 40 18.84 -18.36 -21.44
C VAL A 40 17.35 -18.68 -21.27
N CYS A 41 16.94 -19.91 -21.60
CA CYS A 41 15.56 -20.35 -21.41
C CYS A 41 15.11 -20.31 -19.95
N ALA A 42 15.98 -20.67 -19.00
CA ALA A 42 15.68 -20.57 -17.57
C ALA A 42 15.44 -19.11 -17.14
N VAL A 43 16.27 -18.16 -17.60
CA VAL A 43 16.10 -16.73 -17.31
C VAL A 43 14.76 -16.21 -17.87
N VAL A 44 14.42 -16.57 -19.11
CA VAL A 44 13.15 -16.17 -19.73
C VAL A 44 11.97 -16.76 -18.95
N ALA A 45 12.07 -18.01 -18.50
CA ALA A 45 11.03 -18.64 -17.69
C ALA A 45 10.79 -17.94 -16.35
N VAL A 46 11.87 -17.57 -15.65
CA VAL A 46 11.79 -16.78 -14.42
C VAL A 46 11.15 -15.42 -14.68
N GLY A 47 11.51 -14.76 -15.78
CA GLY A 47 10.89 -13.50 -16.21
C GLY A 47 9.39 -13.62 -16.47
N GLY A 48 8.96 -14.66 -17.17
CA GLY A 48 7.54 -14.95 -17.41
C GLY A 48 6.76 -15.18 -16.13
N PHE A 49 7.33 -15.95 -15.19
CA PHE A 49 6.72 -16.19 -13.89
C PHE A 49 6.63 -14.90 -13.05
N ALA A 50 7.69 -14.09 -13.04
CA ALA A 50 7.71 -12.81 -12.33
C ALA A 50 6.62 -11.85 -12.85
N LEU A 51 6.38 -11.81 -14.17
CA LEU A 51 5.28 -11.03 -14.77
C LEU A 51 3.91 -11.52 -14.31
N ALA A 52 3.67 -12.83 -14.29
CA ALA A 52 2.41 -13.42 -13.83
C ALA A 52 2.15 -13.10 -12.35
N VAL A 53 3.16 -13.27 -11.49
CA VAL A 53 3.09 -12.93 -10.06
C VAL A 53 2.82 -11.44 -9.87
N HIS A 54 3.50 -10.57 -10.62
CA HIS A 54 3.30 -9.13 -10.53
C HIS A 54 1.86 -8.72 -10.94
N ALA A 55 1.33 -9.31 -12.00
CA ALA A 55 -0.04 -9.08 -12.44
C ALA A 55 -1.08 -9.52 -11.39
N GLU A 56 -0.86 -10.68 -10.77
CA GLU A 56 -1.70 -11.20 -9.69
C GLU A 56 -1.68 -10.31 -8.45
N LEU A 57 -0.50 -9.88 -7.99
CA LEU A 57 -0.36 -8.98 -6.85
C LEU A 57 -1.09 -7.65 -7.07
N ARG A 58 -1.01 -7.09 -8.29
CA ARG A 58 -1.69 -5.85 -8.65
C ARG A 58 -3.21 -6.00 -8.61
N GLU A 59 -3.74 -7.10 -9.11
CA GLU A 59 -5.19 -7.35 -9.10
C GLU A 59 -5.71 -7.69 -7.71
N ARG A 60 -4.94 -8.42 -6.89
CA ARG A 60 -5.24 -8.61 -5.46
C ARG A 60 -5.41 -7.29 -4.74
N ARG A 61 -4.50 -6.33 -4.96
CA ARG A 61 -4.60 -4.98 -4.40
C ARG A 61 -5.87 -4.27 -4.87
N ARG A 62 -6.20 -4.33 -6.16
CA ARG A 62 -7.44 -3.74 -6.70
C ARG A 62 -8.71 -4.35 -6.10
N ARG A 63 -8.76 -5.67 -5.94
CA ARG A 63 -9.90 -6.36 -5.32
C ARG A 63 -10.05 -5.95 -3.85
N LEU A 64 -8.94 -5.83 -3.12
CA LEU A 64 -8.94 -5.33 -1.75
C LEU A 64 -9.50 -3.90 -1.69
N LEU A 65 -9.01 -2.99 -2.52
CA LEU A 65 -9.50 -1.61 -2.59
C LEU A 65 -11.00 -1.56 -2.91
N LYS A 66 -11.46 -2.28 -3.92
CA LYS A 66 -12.88 -2.31 -4.30
C LYS A 66 -13.78 -2.82 -3.18
N ARG A 67 -13.37 -3.89 -2.48
CA ARG A 67 -14.14 -4.43 -1.35
C ARG A 67 -14.16 -3.44 -0.19
N ALA A 68 -12.99 -2.94 0.20
CA ALA A 68 -12.85 -2.00 1.30
C ALA A 68 -13.65 -0.71 1.05
N CYS A 69 -13.60 -0.14 -0.17
CA CYS A 69 -14.40 1.03 -0.53
C CYS A 69 -15.89 0.72 -0.64
N GLY A 70 -16.28 -0.48 -1.09
CA GLY A 70 -17.68 -0.89 -1.18
C GLY A 70 -18.34 -1.12 0.17
N GLU A 71 -17.57 -1.54 1.18
CA GLU A 71 -18.04 -1.71 2.57
C GLU A 71 -18.06 -0.38 3.36
N LEU A 72 -17.40 0.65 2.85
CA LEU A 72 -17.24 1.92 3.55
C LEU A 72 -18.49 2.80 3.42
N SER A 73 -19.31 2.81 4.48
CA SER A 73 -20.47 3.69 4.60
C SER A 73 -20.18 4.87 5.53
N LEU A 74 -19.84 6.02 4.96
CA LEU A 74 -19.61 7.28 5.68
C LEU A 74 -20.88 8.15 5.70
N PRO A 75 -21.01 9.07 6.68
CA PRO A 75 -22.12 10.03 6.72
C PRO A 75 -22.25 10.82 5.41
N THR A 76 -23.48 11.05 4.95
CA THR A 76 -23.76 11.75 3.67
C THR A 76 -23.31 13.21 3.66
N GLN A 77 -23.19 13.84 4.83
CA GLN A 77 -22.66 15.20 4.99
C GLN A 77 -21.15 15.31 4.76
N TRP A 78 -20.43 14.18 4.66
CA TRP A 78 -19.00 14.17 4.38
C TRP A 78 -18.74 14.06 2.88
N SER A 79 -17.75 14.81 2.39
CA SER A 79 -17.29 14.66 1.01
C SER A 79 -16.26 13.55 0.94
N VAL A 80 -16.58 12.47 0.22
CA VAL A 80 -15.70 11.32 0.01
C VAL A 80 -15.31 11.24 -1.45
N LYS A 81 -14.01 11.19 -1.72
CA LYS A 81 -13.47 10.99 -3.08
C LYS A 81 -12.55 9.78 -3.09
N PHE A 82 -12.83 8.85 -3.98
CA PHE A 82 -11.98 7.68 -4.22
C PHE A 82 -10.95 7.99 -5.32
N ASP A 83 -9.78 7.33 -5.23
CA ASP A 83 -8.68 7.47 -6.20
C ASP A 83 -8.30 8.94 -6.48
N LYS A 84 -8.30 9.78 -5.43
CA LYS A 84 -8.02 11.22 -5.56
C LYS A 84 -6.53 11.44 -5.77
N ARG A 85 -6.16 12.00 -6.93
CA ARG A 85 -4.80 12.48 -7.18
C ARG A 85 -4.52 13.72 -6.30
N LEU A 86 -3.50 13.62 -5.45
CA LEU A 86 -3.05 14.71 -4.58
C LEU A 86 -1.88 15.47 -5.25
N PRO A 87 -1.60 16.70 -4.80
CA PRO A 87 -0.38 17.40 -5.19
C PRO A 87 0.85 16.53 -4.88
N GLY A 88 1.84 16.54 -5.78
CA GLY A 88 3.01 15.65 -5.68
C GLY A 88 2.86 14.28 -6.36
N GLY A 89 1.76 14.06 -7.10
CA GLY A 89 1.62 12.92 -8.01
C GLY A 89 1.18 11.60 -7.35
N TRP A 90 1.01 11.57 -6.03
CA TRP A 90 0.48 10.43 -5.30
C TRP A 90 -1.05 10.39 -5.40
N THR A 91 -1.62 9.18 -5.44
CA THR A 91 -3.07 8.97 -5.53
C THR A 91 -3.57 8.33 -4.24
N ALA A 92 -4.43 9.04 -3.53
CA ALA A 92 -5.10 8.57 -2.34
C ALA A 92 -6.21 7.58 -2.71
N PRO A 93 -6.21 6.35 -2.17
CA PRO A 93 -7.36 5.45 -2.33
C PRO A 93 -8.66 6.09 -1.85
N ILE A 94 -8.62 6.78 -0.70
CA ILE A 94 -9.77 7.53 -0.17
C ILE A 94 -9.28 8.88 0.35
N ALA A 95 -9.99 9.94 -0.03
CA ALA A 95 -9.88 11.26 0.59
C ALA A 95 -11.24 11.64 1.18
N VAL A 96 -11.26 12.01 2.46
CA VAL A 96 -12.48 12.38 3.18
C VAL A 96 -12.36 13.83 3.64
N MET A 97 -13.43 14.60 3.48
CA MET A 97 -13.59 15.91 4.11
C MET A 97 -14.87 15.90 4.93
N ARG A 98 -14.72 16.10 6.24
CA ARG A 98 -15.83 16.23 7.18
C ARG A 98 -16.48 17.62 7.04
N ASP A 99 -17.70 17.72 7.53
CA ASP A 99 -18.48 18.94 7.65
C ASP A 99 -17.80 20.02 8.50
N ASP A 100 -17.06 19.63 9.54
CA ASP A 100 -16.27 20.51 10.40
C ASP A 100 -14.97 21.04 9.77
N GLY A 101 -14.73 20.73 8.49
CA GLY A 101 -13.56 21.13 7.70
C GLY A 101 -12.35 20.18 7.82
N MET A 102 -12.41 19.15 8.67
CA MET A 102 -11.31 18.20 8.81
C MET A 102 -11.12 17.36 7.55
N ARG A 103 -9.87 17.22 7.12
CA ARG A 103 -9.50 16.45 5.93
C ARG A 103 -8.69 15.23 6.33
N PHE A 104 -8.99 14.10 5.72
CA PHE A 104 -8.27 12.84 5.89
C PHE A 104 -7.87 12.28 4.55
N VAL A 105 -6.70 11.68 4.52
CA VAL A 105 -6.20 10.91 3.40
C VAL A 105 -5.97 9.50 3.92
N VAL A 106 -6.69 8.54 3.38
CA VAL A 106 -6.63 7.14 3.82
C VAL A 106 -5.94 6.31 2.76
N ASP A 107 -4.82 5.68 3.12
CA ASP A 107 -4.24 4.59 2.35
C ASP A 107 -4.73 3.25 2.90
N ILE A 108 -4.95 2.28 2.02
CA ILE A 108 -5.48 0.97 2.38
C ILE A 108 -4.41 -0.07 2.06
N GLN A 109 -3.96 -0.78 3.09
CA GLN A 109 -2.90 -1.78 2.94
C GLN A 109 -3.37 -3.18 3.37
N PRO A 110 -2.86 -4.25 2.74
CA PRO A 110 -3.31 -5.62 2.97
C PRO A 110 -2.64 -6.29 4.19
N PHE A 111 -1.94 -5.53 5.04
CA PHE A 111 -1.20 -6.09 6.17
C PHE A 111 -2.14 -6.70 7.22
N ARG A 112 -1.67 -7.78 7.85
CA ARG A 112 -2.41 -8.49 8.90
C ARG A 112 -2.14 -7.95 10.31
N SER A 113 -1.06 -7.22 10.46
CA SER A 113 -0.68 -6.56 11.70
C SER A 113 0.25 -5.40 11.37
N ALA A 114 0.27 -4.43 12.27
CA ALA A 114 1.01 -3.20 12.11
C ALA A 114 1.13 -2.54 13.48
N THR A 115 2.32 -2.56 14.04
CA THR A 115 2.63 -1.89 15.29
C THR A 115 3.79 -0.93 15.07
N TRP A 116 3.87 0.09 15.91
CA TRP A 116 5.03 0.96 15.93
C TRP A 116 6.16 0.23 16.65
N SER A 117 7.33 0.19 16.03
CA SER A 117 8.51 -0.35 16.69
C SER A 117 8.80 0.46 17.96
N SER A 118 9.05 -0.24 19.06
CA SER A 118 9.44 0.36 20.34
C SER A 118 10.92 0.78 20.37
N ALA A 119 11.74 0.29 19.45
CA ALA A 119 13.17 0.53 19.40
C ALA A 119 13.55 1.32 18.13
N PRO A 120 14.32 2.41 18.24
CA PRO A 120 14.88 3.07 17.08
C PRO A 120 15.95 2.16 16.42
N ARG A 121 15.95 2.05 15.08
CA ARG A 121 16.86 1.17 14.31
C ARG A 121 18.31 1.64 14.43
N LYS A 122 18.44 2.95 14.62
CA LYS A 122 19.64 3.76 14.80
C LYS A 122 19.24 4.98 15.63
N ALA A 123 20.18 5.54 16.40
CA ALA A 123 19.95 6.81 17.07
C ALA A 123 19.47 7.89 16.07
N GLY A 124 18.41 8.61 16.42
CA GLY A 124 17.82 9.66 15.58
C GLY A 124 16.87 9.20 14.47
N VAL A 125 16.60 7.90 14.31
CA VAL A 125 15.61 7.40 13.34
C VAL A 125 14.25 7.23 14.02
N ALA A 126 13.24 7.92 13.50
CA ALA A 126 11.86 7.87 13.97
C ALA A 126 11.30 6.43 13.99
N PRO A 127 10.32 6.14 14.86
CA PRO A 127 9.63 4.85 14.87
C PRO A 127 9.11 4.47 13.49
N TRP A 128 9.28 3.21 13.09
CA TRP A 128 8.68 2.68 11.86
C TRP A 128 7.65 1.61 12.16
N LEU A 129 6.86 1.31 11.15
CA LEU A 129 5.83 0.30 11.19
C LEU A 129 6.40 -1.10 10.97
N VAL A 130 6.14 -2.00 11.93
CA VAL A 130 6.55 -3.39 11.89
C VAL A 130 5.36 -4.33 11.85
N ASP A 131 5.57 -5.53 11.33
CA ASP A 131 4.62 -6.63 11.44
C ASP A 131 4.70 -7.31 12.83
N ALA A 132 3.85 -8.32 13.05
CA ALA A 132 3.85 -9.13 14.27
C ALA A 132 5.17 -9.88 14.54
N LYS A 133 6.09 -9.96 13.57
CA LYS A 133 7.41 -10.58 13.71
C LYS A 133 8.52 -9.53 13.87
N ASP A 134 8.15 -8.29 14.19
CA ASP A 134 9.04 -7.13 14.32
C ASP A 134 9.83 -6.83 13.02
N LYS A 135 9.30 -7.25 11.87
CA LYS A 135 9.93 -6.96 10.57
C LYS A 135 9.33 -5.69 9.98
N PRO A 136 10.15 -4.82 9.35
CA PRO A 136 9.64 -3.64 8.67
C PRO A 136 8.61 -4.00 7.61
N LEU A 137 7.48 -3.29 7.59
CA LEU A 137 6.48 -3.44 6.53
C LEU A 137 7.09 -3.05 5.17
N ARG A 138 6.95 -3.93 4.17
CA ARG A 138 7.43 -3.69 2.81
C ARG A 138 6.28 -3.84 1.80
N PRO A 139 6.10 -2.87 0.88
CA PRO A 139 6.77 -1.56 0.82
C PRO A 139 6.40 -0.66 2.01
N ASP A 140 7.24 0.31 2.36
CA ASP A 140 6.97 1.26 3.44
C ASP A 140 5.76 2.16 3.09
N PRO A 141 4.63 2.01 3.80
CA PRO A 141 3.43 2.81 3.52
C PRO A 141 3.49 4.21 4.15
N VAL A 142 4.37 4.43 5.13
CA VAL A 142 4.38 5.62 6.00
C VAL A 142 4.86 6.84 5.24
N THR A 143 6.01 6.72 4.59
CA THR A 143 6.66 7.87 3.93
C THR A 143 5.77 8.48 2.83
N ALA A 144 5.18 7.64 1.98
CA ALA A 144 4.32 8.11 0.89
C ALA A 144 3.03 8.74 1.40
N LEU A 145 2.40 8.13 2.41
CA LEU A 145 1.17 8.62 3.01
C LEU A 145 1.39 9.92 3.79
N ALA A 146 2.46 10.03 4.57
CA ALA A 146 2.81 11.25 5.30
C ALA A 146 3.04 12.43 4.34
N LYS A 147 3.78 12.20 3.25
CA LYS A 147 3.99 13.21 2.20
C LYS A 147 2.66 13.61 1.52
N GLY A 148 1.79 12.64 1.23
CA GLY A 148 0.48 12.89 0.64
C GLY A 148 -0.46 13.67 1.57
N GLY A 149 -0.48 13.32 2.86
CA GLY A 149 -1.26 14.03 3.89
C GLY A 149 -0.81 15.48 4.04
N LEU A 150 0.51 15.71 4.13
CA LEU A 150 1.09 17.06 4.21
C LEU A 150 0.74 17.89 2.97
N ALA A 151 0.92 17.34 1.77
CA ALA A 151 0.61 18.03 0.51
C ALA A 151 -0.87 18.38 0.34
N ALA A 152 -1.77 17.63 0.99
CA ALA A 152 -3.21 17.87 0.95
C ALA A 152 -3.75 18.64 2.18
N SER A 153 -2.87 19.02 3.11
CA SER A 153 -3.24 19.55 4.43
C SER A 153 -4.31 18.68 5.11
N ALA A 154 -4.06 17.37 5.13
CA ALA A 154 -4.98 16.35 5.60
C ALA A 154 -4.29 15.37 6.54
N ALA A 155 -5.03 14.86 7.53
CA ALA A 155 -4.52 13.85 8.45
C ALA A 155 -4.27 12.53 7.69
N PRO A 156 -3.04 11.99 7.73
CA PRO A 156 -2.70 10.71 7.11
C PRO A 156 -3.23 9.54 7.94
N VAL A 157 -3.97 8.64 7.29
CA VAL A 157 -4.57 7.46 7.92
C VAL A 157 -4.17 6.22 7.14
N LEU A 158 -3.59 5.24 7.83
CA LEU A 158 -3.28 3.94 7.28
C LEU A 158 -4.35 2.95 7.74
N TRP A 159 -5.20 2.47 6.83
CA TRP A 159 -6.25 1.50 7.15
C TRP A 159 -5.87 0.08 6.74
N LEU A 160 -6.02 -0.86 7.67
CA LEU A 160 -5.69 -2.28 7.52
C LEU A 160 -6.95 -3.14 7.65
N PRO A 161 -7.73 -3.29 6.56
CA PRO A 161 -8.99 -4.05 6.57
C PRO A 161 -8.83 -5.55 6.81
N ARG A 162 -7.60 -6.07 6.74
CA ARG A 162 -7.27 -7.49 6.92
C ARG A 162 -6.49 -7.77 8.20
N ALA A 163 -6.42 -6.79 9.09
CA ALA A 163 -5.75 -7.00 10.35
C ALA A 163 -6.46 -8.08 11.16
N GLU A 164 -5.68 -8.95 11.82
CA GLU A 164 -6.22 -10.01 12.66
C GLU A 164 -6.86 -9.44 13.94
N GLU A 165 -6.34 -8.30 14.40
CA GLU A 165 -6.84 -7.58 15.57
C GLU A 165 -7.29 -6.16 15.20
N ALA A 166 -8.48 -5.79 15.68
CA ALA A 166 -9.00 -4.43 15.55
C ALA A 166 -8.32 -3.52 16.57
N GLY A 167 -7.99 -2.30 16.16
CA GLY A 167 -7.24 -1.38 16.99
C GLY A 167 -6.90 -0.08 16.30
N THR A 168 -6.37 0.86 17.06
CA THR A 168 -5.88 2.13 16.54
C THR A 168 -4.57 2.45 17.22
N SER A 169 -3.54 2.76 16.43
CA SER A 169 -2.24 3.19 16.94
C SER A 169 -1.83 4.48 16.25
N ARG A 170 -1.29 5.42 17.02
CA ARG A 170 -0.82 6.71 16.51
C ARG A 170 0.69 6.75 16.59
N HIS A 171 1.33 7.30 15.57
CA HIS A 171 2.76 7.55 15.64
C HIS A 171 3.04 8.60 16.73
N PRO A 172 4.07 8.43 17.57
CA PRO A 172 4.38 9.40 18.63
C PRO A 172 4.68 10.79 18.08
N ASP A 173 5.50 10.88 17.03
CA ASP A 173 6.00 12.15 16.49
C ASP A 173 5.31 12.63 15.20
N THR A 174 4.40 11.84 14.63
CA THR A 174 3.71 12.19 13.38
C THR A 174 2.21 12.08 13.59
N ASN A 175 1.44 12.87 12.85
CA ASN A 175 -0.03 12.78 12.88
C ASN A 175 -0.57 11.56 12.12
N LEU A 176 0.29 10.59 11.76
CA LEU A 176 -0.13 9.36 11.11
C LEU A 176 -0.81 8.44 12.11
N VAL A 177 -2.01 8.00 11.73
CA VAL A 177 -2.78 7.04 12.51
C VAL A 177 -2.98 5.77 11.71
N VAL A 178 -2.70 4.64 12.35
CA VAL A 178 -2.98 3.31 11.84
C VAL A 178 -4.30 2.86 12.44
N VAL A 179 -5.24 2.47 11.60
CA VAL A 179 -6.51 1.88 11.99
C VAL A 179 -6.53 0.46 11.48
N SER A 180 -6.59 -0.51 12.37
CA SER A 180 -6.74 -1.92 12.07
C SER A 180 -8.18 -2.37 12.33
N GLY A 181 -8.74 -3.17 11.42
CA GLY A 181 -10.09 -3.70 11.55
C GLY A 181 -11.02 -3.29 10.39
N SER A 182 -12.32 -3.39 10.64
CA SER A 182 -13.38 -3.26 9.65
C SER A 182 -13.60 -1.82 9.17
N ALA A 183 -14.45 -1.65 8.15
CA ALA A 183 -14.87 -0.32 7.69
C ALA A 183 -15.62 0.47 8.77
N ARG A 184 -16.27 -0.24 9.71
CA ARG A 184 -16.92 0.36 10.88
C ARG A 184 -15.88 0.98 11.82
N ASP A 185 -14.76 0.31 12.05
CA ASP A 185 -13.70 0.81 12.94
C ASP A 185 -13.05 2.07 12.35
N LEU A 186 -12.80 2.07 11.03
CA LEU A 186 -12.35 3.27 10.33
C LEU A 186 -13.36 4.42 10.46
N LYS A 187 -14.66 4.16 10.26
CA LYS A 187 -15.72 5.16 10.42
C LYS A 187 -15.75 5.74 11.83
N LEU A 188 -15.77 4.89 12.86
CA LEU A 188 -15.80 5.30 14.26
C LEU A 188 -14.58 6.15 14.60
N TRP A 189 -13.40 5.76 14.12
CA TRP A 189 -12.20 6.55 14.30
C TRP A 189 -12.29 7.92 13.60
N LEU A 190 -12.71 7.95 12.33
CA LEU A 190 -12.87 9.20 11.59
C LEU A 190 -13.88 10.15 12.26
N GLN A 191 -14.92 9.61 12.89
CA GLN A 191 -15.94 10.39 13.62
C GLN A 191 -15.39 10.96 14.94
N SER A 192 -14.64 10.16 15.68
CA SER A 192 -14.06 10.53 16.98
C SER A 192 -12.79 11.38 16.87
N ALA A 193 -12.15 11.41 15.70
CA ALA A 193 -10.97 12.23 15.45
C ALA A 193 -11.27 13.71 15.75
N ARG A 194 -10.56 14.28 16.72
CA ARG A 194 -10.62 15.70 17.11
C ARG A 194 -9.60 16.53 16.30
N ARG A 195 -9.82 17.83 16.17
CA ARG A 195 -8.97 18.81 15.44
C ARG A 195 -7.48 18.83 15.81
N VAL A 196 -7.07 18.18 16.90
CA VAL A 196 -5.68 18.07 17.35
C VAL A 196 -4.77 17.39 16.30
N THR A 197 -5.32 16.65 15.33
CA THR A 197 -4.57 16.01 14.24
C THR A 197 -4.29 16.90 13.01
N ALA A 198 -4.83 18.13 12.93
CA ALA A 198 -4.67 18.99 11.75
C ALA A 198 -3.40 19.86 11.74
N ASN A 199 -2.73 20.05 12.89
CA ASN A 199 -1.43 20.70 12.95
C ASN A 199 -0.36 19.64 12.67
N ALA A 200 -0.17 19.32 11.39
CA ALA A 200 0.98 18.54 10.94
C ALA A 200 2.25 19.32 11.28
N THR A 201 2.90 18.97 12.38
CA THR A 201 4.30 19.31 12.57
C THR A 201 5.05 18.61 11.44
N PRO A 202 5.78 19.33 10.58
CA PRO A 202 6.61 18.68 9.56
C PRO A 202 7.57 17.72 10.28
N PRO A 203 7.90 16.56 9.69
CA PRO A 203 9.00 15.77 10.20
C PRO A 203 10.21 16.69 10.33
N MET A 204 10.91 16.66 11.47
CA MET A 204 12.18 17.37 11.58
C MET A 204 13.08 16.80 10.50
N ASP A 205 13.26 17.56 9.41
CA ASP A 205 14.31 17.32 8.46
C ASP A 205 15.59 17.31 9.29
N THR A 206 16.26 16.16 9.28
CA THR A 206 17.60 16.03 9.83
C THR A 206 18.46 16.96 9.00
N VAL A 207 18.63 18.19 9.50
CA VAL A 207 19.59 19.16 8.99
C VAL A 207 20.91 18.40 8.93
N SER A 208 21.37 18.17 7.71
CA SER A 208 22.72 17.70 7.47
C SER A 208 23.63 18.78 8.05
N GLN A 209 24.16 18.52 9.26
CA GLN A 209 25.33 19.24 9.73
C GLN A 209 26.48 18.76 8.84
N GLU A 210 26.76 19.55 7.80
CA GLU A 210 28.10 19.62 7.24
C GLU A 210 29.05 20.01 8.38
N ALA A 211 30.00 19.13 8.66
CA ALA A 211 31.28 19.42 9.29
C ALA A 211 32.31 18.47 8.67
#